data_AF-A0A093YRG2-F1
#
_entry.id   AF-A0A093YRG2-F1
#
_cell.length_a   1.000
_cell.length_b   1.000
_cell.length_c   1.000
_cell.angle_alpha   90.00
_cell.angle_beta   90.00
_cell.angle_gamma   90.00
#
_symmetry.space_group_name_H-M   'P 1'
#
loop_
_entity.id
_entity.type
_entity.pdbx_description
1 polymer ?
#
loop_
_entity_poly.entity_id
_entity_poly.type
_entity_poly.pdbx_seq_one_letter_code
_entity_poly.pdbx_strand_id
1 'polypeptide(L)'
;MANYLASIFGTEQDKVNCSFYYKIGACRHGDRCSRKHVKPSYSQTVLLPNLYQNPAYDPKAKLDAKQLQMHFDAFYEDFWCEMCKYGELEEVVVCDNNND
;
A
#
# COMPACT_ATOMS: atom_id res chain seq x y z
N MET A 1 -23.60 13.68 30.83
CA MET A 1 -22.16 13.86 30.55
C MET A 1 -21.74 12.78 29.57
N ALA A 2 -21.43 13.12 28.32
CA ALA A 2 -20.90 12.16 27.35
C ALA A 2 -19.41 12.02 27.62
N ASN A 3 -19.01 10.98 28.36
CA ASN A 3 -17.65 10.81 28.87
C ASN A 3 -16.62 10.39 27.80
N TYR A 4 -17.04 10.17 26.55
CA TYR A 4 -16.16 9.98 25.39
C TYR A 4 -16.89 10.51 24.16
N LEU A 5 -16.28 11.44 23.42
CA LEU A 5 -16.62 11.60 22.00
C LEU A 5 -16.20 10.29 21.35
N ALA A 6 -17.17 9.45 20.96
CA ALA A 6 -16.88 8.17 20.34
C ALA A 6 -15.96 8.42 19.13
N SER A 7 -14.70 8.00 19.25
CA SER A 7 -13.69 8.12 18.18
C SER A 7 -13.98 7.05 17.12
N ILE A 8 -15.07 7.28 16.38
CA ILE A 8 -15.53 6.42 15.30
C ILE A 8 -14.64 6.60 14.06
N PHE A 9 -13.94 7.74 13.94
CA PHE A 9 -13.13 8.10 12.79
C PHE A 9 -12.00 7.08 12.54
N GLY A 10 -11.86 6.64 11.28
CA GLY A 10 -10.87 5.63 10.88
C GLY A 10 -11.24 4.19 11.22
N THR A 11 -12.40 3.96 11.86
CA THR A 11 -12.93 2.62 12.16
C THR A 11 -14.01 2.22 11.16
N GLU A 12 -14.41 0.94 11.14
CA GLU A 12 -15.50 0.47 10.27
C GLU A 12 -16.87 1.01 10.66
N GLN A 13 -17.00 1.49 11.90
CA GLN A 13 -18.20 2.14 12.42
C GLN A 13 -18.40 3.53 11.77
N ASP A 14 -17.35 4.10 11.17
CA ASP A 14 -17.45 5.30 10.35
C ASP A 14 -18.11 4.94 9.01
N LYS A 15 -19.37 5.38 8.87
CA LYS A 15 -20.15 5.19 7.64
C LYS A 15 -19.86 6.26 6.59
N VAL A 16 -19.17 7.34 6.95
CA VAL A 16 -18.85 8.47 6.06
C VAL A 16 -17.50 8.26 5.40
N ASN A 17 -16.46 7.92 6.17
CA ASN A 17 -15.11 7.72 5.65
C ASN A 17 -14.82 6.24 5.40
N CYS A 18 -14.04 5.96 4.36
CA CYS A 18 -13.62 4.60 4.06
C CYS A 18 -12.52 4.17 5.02
N SER A 19 -12.83 3.24 5.92
CA SER A 19 -11.85 2.69 6.87
C SER A 19 -10.68 2.00 6.17
N PHE A 20 -10.94 1.29 5.06
CA PHE A 20 -9.88 0.63 4.27
C PHE A 20 -8.92 1.64 3.66
N TYR A 21 -9.42 2.68 3.01
CA TYR A 21 -8.57 3.71 2.43
C TYR A 21 -7.77 4.45 3.51
N TYR A 22 -8.41 4.74 4.66
CA TYR A 22 -7.74 5.43 5.76
C TYR A 22 -6.59 4.62 6.36
N LYS A 23 -6.79 3.31 6.58
CA LYS A 23 -5.78 2.45 7.21
C LYS A 23 -4.72 1.93 6.25
N ILE A 24 -5.10 1.63 5.00
CA ILE A 24 -4.27 0.89 4.03
C ILE A 24 -3.78 1.80 2.90
N GLY A 25 -4.38 2.99 2.72
CA GLY A 25 -4.09 3.88 1.59
C GLY A 25 -4.71 3.44 0.26
N ALA A 26 -5.39 2.29 0.22
CA ALA A 26 -6.04 1.73 -0.97
C ALA A 26 -7.44 1.18 -0.65
N CYS A 27 -8.31 1.16 -1.66
CA CYS A 27 -9.66 0.60 -1.56
C CYS A 27 -10.01 -0.12 -2.86
N ARG A 28 -10.55 -1.35 -2.76
CA ARG A 28 -10.97 -2.16 -3.93
C ARG A 28 -12.01 -1.47 -4.83
N HIS A 29 -12.79 -0.54 -4.28
CA HIS A 29 -13.80 0.19 -5.05
C HIS A 29 -13.23 1.42 -5.78
N GLY A 30 -11.98 1.81 -5.49
CA GLY A 30 -11.34 2.99 -6.07
C GLY A 30 -12.21 4.24 -5.92
N ASP A 31 -12.31 5.03 -6.98
CA ASP A 31 -13.13 6.25 -7.02
C ASP A 31 -14.64 5.97 -7.01
N ARG A 32 -15.07 4.72 -7.21
CA ARG A 32 -16.48 4.29 -7.12
C ARG A 32 -16.89 3.92 -5.68
N CYS A 33 -16.00 4.08 -4.71
CA CYS A 33 -16.34 3.82 -3.31
C CYS A 33 -17.48 4.74 -2.86
N SER A 34 -18.48 4.18 -2.15
CA SER A 34 -19.58 4.95 -1.59
C SER A 34 -19.18 5.79 -0.37
N ARG A 35 -18.00 5.52 0.21
CA ARG A 35 -17.44 6.25 1.35
C ARG A 35 -16.31 7.17 0.90
N LYS A 36 -16.06 8.23 1.66
CA LYS A 36 -15.07 9.26 1.34
C LYS A 36 -13.64 8.72 1.46
N HIS A 37 -12.82 9.02 0.45
CA HIS A 37 -11.37 8.84 0.46
C HIS A 37 -10.71 10.20 0.68
N VAL A 38 -10.11 10.41 1.86
CA VAL A 38 -9.44 11.68 2.20
C VAL A 38 -7.96 11.53 1.90
N LYS A 39 -7.49 12.20 0.85
CA LYS A 39 -6.06 12.29 0.53
C LYS A 39 -5.43 13.40 1.38
N PRO A 40 -4.40 13.11 2.18
CA PRO A 40 -3.74 14.15 2.97
C PRO A 40 -2.91 15.06 2.05
N SER A 41 -2.88 16.36 2.33
CA SER A 41 -2.04 17.32 1.59
C SER A 41 -0.55 17.19 1.92
N TYR A 42 -0.23 16.59 3.06
CA TYR A 42 1.12 16.29 3.52
C TYR A 42 1.13 14.93 4.23
N SER A 43 2.15 14.11 3.99
CA SER A 43 2.30 12.78 4.57
C SER A 43 3.78 12.40 4.54
N GLN A 44 4.23 11.66 5.55
CA GLN A 44 5.56 11.03 5.58
C GLN A 44 5.58 9.72 4.80
N THR A 45 4.41 9.15 4.51
CA THR A 45 4.25 7.91 3.75
C THR A 45 3.77 8.22 2.34
N VAL A 46 4.43 7.64 1.34
CA VAL A 46 4.04 7.67 -0.07
C VAL A 46 3.58 6.28 -0.53
N LEU A 47 2.64 6.24 -1.47
CA LEU A 47 2.13 5.00 -2.08
C LEU A 47 2.42 5.02 -3.57
N LEU A 48 3.10 3.98 -4.06
CA LEU A 48 3.37 3.78 -5.48
C LEU A 48 2.58 2.55 -5.97
N PRO A 49 1.34 2.76 -6.47
CA PRO A 49 0.48 1.66 -6.86
C PRO A 49 1.06 0.90 -8.06
N ASN A 50 0.97 -0.43 -8.02
CA ASN A 50 1.38 -1.31 -9.12
C ASN A 50 2.86 -1.18 -9.53
N LEU A 51 3.75 -0.82 -8.59
CA LEU A 51 5.17 -0.65 -8.86
C LEU A 51 5.90 -1.99 -9.05
N TYR A 52 5.78 -2.89 -8.07
CA TYR A 52 6.39 -4.22 -8.18
C TYR A 52 5.53 -5.14 -9.04
N GLN A 53 6.09 -5.61 -10.14
CA GLN A 53 5.46 -6.61 -11.01
C GLN A 53 6.09 -7.97 -10.71
N ASN A 54 5.43 -8.76 -9.85
CA ASN A 54 5.96 -10.06 -9.44
C ASN A 54 5.99 -11.04 -10.63
N PRO A 55 7.17 -11.55 -11.06
CA PRO A 55 7.26 -12.48 -12.18
C PRO A 55 6.51 -13.79 -11.94
N ALA A 56 6.21 -14.17 -10.69
CA ALA A 56 5.43 -15.38 -10.40
C ALA A 56 4.01 -15.34 -10.99
N TYR A 57 3.48 -14.14 -11.26
CA TYR A 57 2.17 -13.95 -11.90
C TYR A 57 2.24 -13.70 -13.40
N ASP A 58 3.43 -13.65 -14.00
CA ASP A 58 3.61 -13.58 -15.45
C ASP A 58 3.64 -14.99 -16.05
N PRO A 59 2.65 -15.41 -16.87
CA PRO A 59 2.62 -16.73 -17.50
C PRO A 59 3.85 -17.02 -18.40
N LYS A 60 4.58 -15.99 -18.83
CA LYS A 60 5.79 -16.14 -19.65
C LYS A 60 7.05 -16.33 -18.82
N ALA A 61 7.04 -15.94 -17.55
CA ALA A 61 8.17 -16.12 -16.67
C ALA A 61 8.29 -17.59 -16.27
N LYS A 62 9.49 -18.15 -16.46
CA LYS A 62 9.83 -19.52 -16.03
C LYS A 62 10.98 -19.43 -15.03
N LEU A 63 10.70 -18.81 -13.89
CA LEU A 63 11.66 -18.65 -12.80
C LEU A 63 11.39 -19.70 -11.72
N ASP A 64 12.45 -20.29 -11.20
CA ASP A 64 12.37 -21.10 -9.99
C ASP A 64 12.25 -20.22 -8.73
N ALA A 65 11.99 -20.83 -7.57
CA ALA A 65 11.83 -20.10 -6.31
C ALA A 65 13.06 -19.26 -5.92
N LYS A 66 14.27 -19.72 -6.26
CA LYS A 66 15.50 -19.00 -5.95
C LYS A 66 15.65 -17.77 -6.85
N GLN A 67 15.34 -17.93 -8.14
CA GLN A 67 15.36 -16.84 -9.11
C GLN A 67 14.29 -15.79 -8.80
N LEU A 68 13.11 -16.19 -8.33
CA LEU A 68 12.08 -15.26 -7.86
C LEU A 68 12.56 -14.44 -6.65
N GLN A 69 13.20 -15.08 -5.67
CA GLN A 69 13.78 -14.36 -4.53
C GLN A 69 14.87 -13.38 -4.98
N MET A 70 15.79 -13.82 -5.86
CA MET A 70 16.84 -12.94 -6.39
C MET A 70 16.27 -11.74 -7.16
N HIS A 71 15.18 -11.95 -7.91
CA HIS A 71 14.48 -10.86 -8.60
C HIS A 71 13.88 -9.87 -7.60
N PHE A 72 13.23 -10.35 -6.54
CA PHE A 72 12.66 -9.50 -5.51
C PHE A 72 13.75 -8.71 -4.76
N ASP A 73 14.85 -9.36 -4.37
CA ASP A 73 15.96 -8.72 -3.67
C ASP A 73 16.56 -7.60 -4.52
N ALA A 74 16.77 -7.85 -5.82
CA ALA A 74 17.27 -6.85 -6.76
C ALA A 74 16.31 -5.66 -6.91
N PHE A 75 15.00 -5.92 -6.99
CA PHE A 75 13.98 -4.86 -7.02
C PHE A 75 13.99 -4.03 -5.72
N TYR A 76 14.03 -4.68 -4.56
CA TYR A 76 14.00 -4.02 -3.27
C TYR A 76 15.24 -3.15 -3.06
N GLU A 77 16.43 -3.66 -3.43
CA GLU A 77 17.69 -2.92 -3.36
C GLU A 77 17.68 -1.69 -4.27
N ASP A 78 17.27 -1.85 -5.53
CA ASP A 78 17.19 -0.74 -6.50
C ASP A 78 16.23 0.35 -6.01
N PHE A 79 15.05 -0.06 -5.55
CA PHE A 79 14.05 0.87 -5.02
C PHE A 79 14.54 1.60 -3.77
N TRP A 80 15.11 0.87 -2.81
CA TRP A 80 15.64 1.47 -1.57
C TRP A 80 16.72 2.50 -1.87
N CYS A 81 17.70 2.14 -2.72
CA CYS A 81 18.82 3.02 -3.06
C CYS A 81 18.35 4.28 -3.80
N GLU A 82 17.37 4.16 -4.69
CA GLU A 82 16.78 5.32 -5.37
C GLU A 82 16.06 6.24 -4.38
N MET A 83 15.26 5.67 -3.49
CA MET A 83 14.45 6.42 -2.54
C MET A 83 15.29 7.14 -1.47
N CYS A 84 16.44 6.59 -1.06
CA CYS A 84 17.38 7.27 -0.16
C CYS A 84 17.92 8.61 -0.70
N LYS A 85 17.84 8.86 -2.01
CA LYS A 85 18.24 10.15 -2.61
C LYS A 85 17.30 11.29 -2.23
N TYR A 86 16.08 10.98 -1.78
CA TYR A 86 15.04 11.96 -1.46
C TYR A 86 14.90 12.22 0.05
N GLY A 87 15.61 11.46 0.89
CA GLY A 87 15.58 11.61 2.35
C GLY A 87 15.88 10.29 3.07
N GLU A 88 15.80 10.35 4.40
CA GLU A 88 15.89 9.15 5.24
C GLU A 88 14.64 8.28 5.05
N LEU A 89 14.84 6.98 4.87
CA LEU A 89 13.77 5.99 4.78
C LEU A 89 13.65 5.26 6.11
N GLU A 90 12.49 5.36 6.74
CA GLU A 90 12.17 4.60 7.96
C GLU A 90 11.72 3.17 7.63
N GLU A 91 10.86 3.01 6.61
CA GLU A 91 10.27 1.73 6.25
C GLU A 91 9.90 1.67 4.76
N VAL A 92 10.09 0.50 4.15
CA VAL A 92 9.61 0.18 2.80
C VAL A 92 8.84 -1.13 2.84
N VAL A 93 7.57 -1.08 2.46
CA VAL A 93 6.68 -2.24 2.37
C VAL A 93 6.29 -2.48 0.91
N VAL A 94 6.54 -3.69 0.42
CA VAL A 94 6.12 -4.14 -0.91
C VAL A 94 4.98 -5.14 -0.74
N CYS A 95 3.81 -4.81 -1.28
CA CYS A 95 2.63 -5.66 -1.14
C CYS A 95 2.53 -6.65 -2.31
N ASP A 96 2.57 -7.95 -2.01
CA ASP A 96 2.34 -9.05 -2.96
C ASP A 96 0.88 -9.51 -2.90
N ASN A 97 -0.06 -8.56 -3.08
CA ASN A 97 -1.48 -8.88 -3.03
C ASN A 97 -1.89 -9.64 -4.30
N ASN A 98 -2.47 -10.82 -4.12
CA ASN A 98 -3.22 -11.50 -5.18
C ASN A 98 -4.70 -11.09 -5.09
N ASN A 99 -5.33 -10.82 -6.23
CA ASN A 99 -6.79 -10.70 -6.29
C ASN A 99 -7.36 -12.10 -6.45
N ASP A 100 -8.08 -12.59 -5.44
CA ASP A 100 -9.05 -13.68 -5.63
C ASP A 100 -10.18 -13.23 -6.57
#